data_AF-A0A8T6VDY2-F1
#
_entry.id   AF-A0A8T6VDY2-F1
#
_cell.length_a   1.000
_cell.length_b   1.000
_cell.length_c   1.000
_cell.angle_alpha   90.00
_cell.angle_beta   90.00
_cell.angle_gamma   90.00
#
_symmetry.space_group_name_H-M   'P 1'
#
loop_
_entity.id
_entity.type
_entity.pdbx_description
1 polymer ?
#
loop_
_entity_poly.entity_id
_entity_poly.type
_entity_poly.pdbx_seq_one_letter_code
_entity_poly.pdbx_strand_id
1 'polypeptide(L)' 'MPPFDILTINTIWLPDGTTETRVILKKRGRRIPHFNIEALKQIAQEARGMTLRVEFSY' A
#
# COMPACT_ATOMS: atom_id res chain seq x y z
N MET A 1 -3.74 -2.13 -19.58
CA MET A 1 -4.76 -2.04 -18.50
C MET A 1 -4.02 -2.22 -17.18
N PRO A 2 -4.06 -1.25 -16.25
CA PRO A 2 -3.36 -1.43 -14.98
C PRO A 2 -3.95 -2.64 -14.24
N PRO A 3 -3.11 -3.44 -13.54
CA PRO A 3 -3.57 -4.67 -12.92
C PRO A 3 -4.50 -4.45 -11.72
N PHE A 4 -4.65 -3.21 -11.21
CA PHE A 4 -5.44 -2.88 -10.02
C PHE A 4 -6.12 -1.52 -10.09
N ASP A 5 -7.26 -1.42 -9.39
CA ASP A 5 -7.89 -0.17 -9.01
C ASP A 5 -7.35 0.26 -7.64
N ILE A 6 -6.44 1.23 -7.64
CA ILE A 6 -5.96 1.89 -6.42
C ILE A 6 -7.07 2.81 -5.95
N LEU A 7 -7.66 2.53 -4.79
CA LEU A 7 -8.72 3.39 -4.25
C LEU A 7 -8.12 4.65 -3.66
N THR A 8 -7.04 4.50 -2.90
CA THR A 8 -6.44 5.61 -2.15
C THR A 8 -4.99 5.32 -1.86
N ILE A 9 -4.15 6.33 -2.09
CA ILE A 9 -2.78 6.39 -1.57
C ILE A 9 -2.78 7.58 -0.63
N ASN A 10 -2.50 7.34 0.64
CA ASN A 10 -2.43 8.38 1.65
C ASN A 10 -1.04 8.38 2.25
N THR A 11 -0.32 9.49 2.14
CA THR A 11 1.00 9.64 2.76
C THR A 11 0.84 10.50 4.00
N ILE A 12 1.03 9.87 5.15
CA ILE A 12 0.90 10.48 6.47
C ILE A 12 2.29 10.95 6.89
N TRP A 13 2.44 12.24 7.09
CA TRP A 13 3.66 12.86 7.61
C TRP A 13 3.55 12.92 9.13
N LEU A 14 4.43 12.20 9.81
CA LEU A 14 4.48 12.21 11.27
C LEU A 14 5.32 13.41 11.74
N PRO A 15 5.00 13.99 12.91
CA PRO A 15 5.74 15.13 13.46
C PRO A 15 7.22 14.79 13.76
N ASP A 16 7.55 13.51 13.93
CA ASP A 16 8.92 12.97 14.02
C ASP A 16 9.69 12.97 12.68
N GLY A 17 9.09 13.50 11.59
CA GLY A 17 9.72 13.58 10.27
C GLY A 17 9.67 12.29 9.45
N THR A 18 9.12 11.21 10.02
CA THR A 18 8.88 9.95 9.31
C THR A 18 7.59 10.01 8.50
N THR A 19 7.47 9.13 7.51
CA THR A 19 6.30 9.06 6.64
C THR A 19 5.73 7.65 6.59
N GLU A 20 4.43 7.53 6.90
CA GLU A 20 3.69 6.28 6.76
C GLU A 20 2.77 6.38 5.55
N THR A 21 2.99 5.54 4.54
CA THR A 21 2.14 5.53 3.34
C THR A 21 1.12 4.41 3.44
N ARG A 22 -0.16 4.79 3.55
CA ARG A 22 -1.30 3.90 3.64
C ARG A 22 -1.93 3.74 2.26
N VAL A 23 -1.91 2.51 1.74
CA VAL A 23 -2.49 2.19 0.43
C VAL A 23 -3.72 1.33 0.65
N ILE A 24 -4.85 1.80 0.15
CA ILE A 24 -6.12 1.09 0.18
C ILE A 24 -6.36 0.50 -1.21
N LEU A 25 -6.39 -0.82 -1.28
CA LEU A 25 -6.64 -1.57 -2.51
C LEU A 25 -8.09 -2.05 -2.55
N LYS A 26 -8.73 -1.91 -3.72
CA LYS A 26 -10.08 -2.45 -3.94
C LYS A 26 -10.02 -3.96 -4.11
N LYS A 27 -10.80 -4.70 -3.33
CA LYS A 27 -10.96 -6.13 -3.54
C LYS A 27 -11.88 -6.39 -4.75
N ARG A 28 -11.40 -7.06 -5.80
CA ARG A 28 -12.27 -7.58 -6.89
C ARG A 28 -12.78 -8.97 -6.52
N GLY A 29 -13.94 -9.04 -5.86
CA GLY A 29 -14.64 -10.29 -5.55
C GLY A 29 -14.12 -11.06 -4.31
N ARG A 30 -14.35 -12.38 -4.24
CA ARG A 30 -13.97 -13.22 -3.08
C ARG A 30 -12.46 -13.53 -3.00
N ARG A 31 -11.71 -13.35 -4.09
CA ARG A 31 -10.26 -13.55 -4.09
C ARG A 31 -9.57 -12.27 -3.64
N ILE A 32 -8.92 -12.33 -2.48
CA ILE A 32 -7.82 -11.41 -2.20
C ILE A 32 -6.79 -11.72 -3.30
N PRO A 33 -6.33 -10.76 -4.11
CA PRO A 33 -5.26 -11.03 -5.05
C PRO A 33 -4.10 -11.63 -4.25
N HIS A 34 -3.59 -12.80 -4.67
CA HIS A 34 -2.38 -13.41 -4.12
C HIS A 34 -1.22 -12.48 -4.44
N PHE A 35 -1.12 -11.42 -3.68
CA PHE A 35 -0.12 -10.38 -3.85
C PHE A 35 0.87 -10.54 -2.72
N ASN A 36 2.16 -10.50 -3.05
CA ASN A 36 3.18 -10.37 -2.04
C ASN A 36 3.10 -8.95 -1.48
N ILE A 37 2.25 -8.77 -0.47
CA ILE A 37 2.23 -7.56 0.37
C ILE A 37 3.63 -7.27 0.90
N GLU A 38 4.41 -8.33 1.16
CA GLU A 38 5.82 -8.26 1.51
C GLU A 38 6.68 -7.61 0.42
N ALA A 39 6.47 -7.94 -0.86
CA ALA A 39 7.21 -7.31 -1.95
C ALA A 39 6.86 -5.82 -2.09
N LEU A 40 5.58 -5.45 -1.92
CA LEU A 40 5.16 -4.04 -1.89
C LEU A 40 5.79 -3.27 -0.72
N LYS A 41 5.85 -3.89 0.46
CA LYS A 41 6.52 -3.32 1.63
C LYS A 41 8.02 -3.16 1.38
N GLN A 42 8.69 -4.16 0.81
CA GLN A 42 10.10 -4.09 0.45
C GLN A 42 10.36 -2.97 -0.55
N ILE A 43 9.58 -2.88 -1.63
CA ILE A 43 9.74 -1.83 -2.64
C ILE A 43 9.57 -0.45 -2.02
N ALA A 44 8.58 -0.25 -1.13
CA ALA A 44 8.38 1.03 -0.47
C ALA A 44 9.50 1.39 0.52
N GLN A 45 10.01 0.39 1.24
CA GLN A 45 11.13 0.56 2.16
C GLN A 45 12.43 0.85 1.39
N GLU A 46 12.67 0.18 0.27
CA GLU A 46 13.88 0.35 -0.53
C GLU A 46 13.85 1.61 -1.40
N ALA A 47 12.68 1.97 -1.95
CA ALA A 47 12.53 3.14 -2.82
C ALA A 47 12.59 4.47 -2.06
N ARG A 48 12.13 4.53 -0.79
CA ARG A 48 12.05 5.80 -0.04
C ARG A 48 12.35 5.71 1.46
N GLY A 49 12.73 4.54 1.99
CA GLY A 49 12.86 4.37 3.45
C GLY A 49 11.54 4.51 4.19
N MET A 50 10.41 4.34 3.49
CA MET A 50 9.08 4.63 4.00
C MET A 50 8.38 3.35 4.44
N THR A 51 7.63 3.44 5.55
CA THR A 51 6.80 2.32 6.02
C THR A 51 5.49 2.31 5.23
N LEU A 52 5.21 1.21 4.54
CA LEU A 52 3.98 1.02 3.78
C LEU A 52 2.98 0.16 4.55
N ARG A 53 1.77 0.69 4.73
CA ARG A 53 0.65 -0.02 5.34
C ARG A 53 -0.40 -0.31 4.28
N VAL A 54 -0.58 -1.57 3.94
CA VAL A 54 -1.55 -2.00 2.93
C VAL A 54 -2.82 -2.46 3.63
N GLU A 55 -3.94 -1.85 3.26
CA GLU A 55 -5.27 -2.23 3.73
C GLU A 55 -6.19 -2.57 2.56
N PHE A 56 -7.13 -3.47 2.81
CA PHE A 56 -8.10 -3.91 1.82
C PHE A 56 -9.47 -3.40 2.21
N SER A 57 -10.13 -2.70 1.28
CA SER A 57 -11.52 -2.26 1.43
C SER A 57 -12.45 -3.16 0.61
N TYR A 58 -13.65 -3.42 1.15
CA TYR A 58 -14.67 -4.30 0.58
C TYR A 58 -15.52 -3.59 -0.48
#